data_AF-A0A496UHI6-F1
#
_entry.id   AF-A0A496UHI6-F1
#
_cell.length_a   1.000
_cell.length_b   1.000
_cell.length_c   1.000
_cell.angle_alpha   90.00
_cell.angle_beta   90.00
_cell.angle_gamma   90.00
#
_symmetry.space_group_name_H-M   'P 1'
#
loop_
_entity.id
_entity.type
_entity.pdbx_description
1 polymer ?
#
loop_
_entity_poly.entity_id
_entity_poly.type
_entity_poly.pdbx_seq_one_letter_code
_entity_poly.pdbx_strand_id
1 'polypeptide(L)'
;MGGLQAVSRGFFSRLIPEEMNAEYFGFFSISQRFTSIFGPLMFALISDLTGSSRLSILSLLILFVLGGLVLRTVNSPENAE
;
A
#
# COMPACT_ATOMS: atom_id res chain seq x y z
N MET A 1 4.48 -3.61 -14.39
CA MET A 1 4.15 -3.51 -12.96
C MET A 1 3.68 -4.88 -12.48
N GLY A 2 4.58 -5.70 -11.93
CA GLY A 2 4.25 -7.08 -11.54
C GLY A 2 5.13 -7.56 -10.39
N GLY A 3 6.44 -7.25 -10.46
CA GLY A 3 7.39 -7.59 -9.39
C GLY A 3 6.97 -7.10 -8.00
N LEU A 4 6.60 -5.82 -7.85
CA LEU A 4 6.21 -5.28 -6.54
C LEU A 4 4.90 -5.91 -5.99
N GLN A 5 3.92 -6.17 -6.86
CA GLN A 5 2.69 -6.86 -6.45
C GLN A 5 2.93 -8.33 -6.13
N ALA A 6 3.82 -9.01 -6.85
CA ALA A 6 4.22 -10.39 -6.59
C ALA A 6 4.97 -10.52 -5.26
N VAL A 7 5.93 -9.61 -4.99
CA VAL A 7 6.66 -9.56 -3.71
C VAL A 7 5.71 -9.27 -2.56
N SER A 8 4.81 -8.29 -2.70
CA SER A 8 3.84 -7.96 -1.66
C SER A 8 2.89 -9.13 -1.34
N ARG A 9 2.35 -9.83 -2.36
CA ARG A 9 1.48 -10.99 -2.14
C ARG A 9 2.22 -12.17 -1.53
N GLY A 10 3.45 -12.44 -1.98
CA GLY A 10 4.28 -13.53 -1.44
C GLY A 10 4.74 -13.28 -0.01
N PHE A 11 4.98 -12.02 0.38
CA PHE A 11 5.24 -11.65 1.77
C PHE A 11 3.98 -11.79 2.62
N PHE A 12 2.85 -11.25 2.15
CA PHE A 12 1.58 -11.33 2.85
C PHE A 12 1.10 -12.77 3.08
N SER A 13 1.31 -13.68 2.11
CA SER A 13 0.95 -15.10 2.27
C SER A 13 1.73 -15.82 3.37
N ARG A 14 2.91 -15.32 3.77
CA ARG A 14 3.69 -15.89 4.88
C ARG A 14 3.24 -15.38 6.26
N LEU A 15 2.48 -14.30 6.31
CA LEU A 15 2.02 -13.67 7.56
C LEU A 15 0.62 -14.13 8.00
N ILE A 16 -0.16 -14.71 7.09
CA ILE A 16 -1.56 -15.06 7.32
C ILE A 16 -1.68 -16.52 7.80
N PRO A 17 -2.60 -16.81 8.76
CA PRO A 17 -2.85 -18.17 9.22
C PRO A 17 -3.52 -19.02 8.14
N GLU A 18 -3.11 -20.29 8.02
CA GLU A 18 -3.53 -21.17 6.92
C GLU A 18 -5.05 -21.41 6.89
N GLU A 19 -5.70 -21.44 8.06
CA GLU A 19 -7.14 -21.73 8.15
C GLU A 19 -8.01 -20.59 7.61
N MET A 20 -7.49 -19.35 7.53
CA MET A 20 -8.25 -18.15 7.20
C MET A 20 -7.73 -17.40 5.96
N ASN A 21 -6.89 -18.06 5.14
CA ASN A 21 -6.25 -17.46 3.97
C ASN A 21 -7.20 -16.62 3.09
N ALA A 22 -8.39 -17.15 2.77
CA ALA A 22 -9.34 -16.49 1.89
C ALA A 22 -9.89 -15.16 2.46
N GLU A 23 -10.10 -15.08 3.78
CA GLU A 23 -10.62 -13.89 4.44
C GLU A 23 -9.57 -12.78 4.46
N TYR A 24 -8.33 -13.10 4.85
CA TYR A 24 -7.22 -12.14 4.85
C TYR A 24 -6.88 -11.64 3.44
N PHE A 25 -6.90 -12.52 2.42
CA PHE A 25 -6.75 -12.07 1.03
C PHE A 25 -7.95 -11.24 0.54
N GLY A 26 -9.15 -11.51 1.03
CA GLY A 26 -10.32 -10.67 0.82
C GLY A 26 -10.12 -9.25 1.34
N PHE A 27 -9.66 -9.10 2.59
CA PHE A 27 -9.28 -7.82 3.17
C PHE A 27 -8.18 -7.12 2.39
N PHE A 28 -7.10 -7.84 2.03
CA PHE A 28 -6.00 -7.29 1.22
C PHE A 28 -6.49 -6.74 -0.12
N SER A 29 -7.39 -7.45 -0.80
CA SER A 29 -7.99 -7.03 -2.07
C SER A 29 -8.85 -5.77 -1.91
N ILE A 30 -9.64 -5.69 -0.83
CA ILE A 30 -10.45 -4.51 -0.50
C ILE A 30 -9.53 -3.31 -0.22
N SER A 31 -8.48 -3.49 0.59
CA SER A 31 -7.48 -2.44 0.85
C SER A 31 -6.82 -1.94 -0.43
N GLN A 32 -6.46 -2.83 -1.36
CA GLN A 32 -5.92 -2.44 -2.67
C GLN A 32 -6.90 -1.60 -3.49
N ARG A 33 -8.20 -1.92 -3.45
CA ARG A 33 -9.24 -1.09 -4.10
C ARG A 33 -9.35 0.28 -3.45
N PHE A 34 -9.30 0.37 -2.11
CA PHE A 34 -9.28 1.66 -1.42
C PHE A 34 -8.10 2.51 -1.85
N THR A 35 -6.88 1.96 -1.89
CA THR A 35 -5.68 2.69 -2.35
C THR A 35 -5.83 3.16 -3.79
N SER A 36 -6.45 2.36 -4.65
CA SER A 36 -6.67 2.69 -6.07
C SER A 36 -7.65 3.86 -6.27
N ILE A 37 -8.55 4.10 -5.30
CA ILE A 37 -9.47 5.24 -5.29
C ILE A 37 -8.83 6.45 -4.60
N PHE A 38 -8.17 6.24 -3.46
CA PHE A 38 -7.58 7.30 -2.66
C PHE A 38 -6.44 8.04 -3.37
N GLY A 39 -5.60 7.32 -4.11
CA GLY A 39 -4.46 7.92 -4.83
C GLY A 39 -4.91 8.99 -5.84
N PRO A 40 -5.76 8.66 -6.82
CA PRO A 40 -6.32 9.62 -7.76
C PRO A 40 -7.14 10.71 -7.09
N LEU A 41 -7.91 10.38 -6.04
CA LEU A 41 -8.72 11.35 -5.31
C LEU A 41 -7.84 12.42 -4.63
N MET A 42 -6.81 12.01 -3.88
CA MET A 42 -5.86 12.94 -3.28
C MET A 42 -5.11 13.75 -4.33
N PHE A 43 -4.69 13.12 -5.42
CA PHE A 43 -4.01 13.80 -6.52
C PHE A 43 -4.89 14.89 -7.12
N ALA A 44 -6.16 14.58 -7.41
CA ALA A 44 -7.12 15.53 -7.96
C ALA A 44 -7.40 16.68 -6.99
N LEU A 45 -7.62 16.39 -5.70
CA LEU A 45 -7.83 17.39 -4.66
C LEU A 45 -6.67 18.37 -4.55
N ILE A 46 -5.43 17.86 -4.50
CA ILE A 46 -4.24 18.71 -4.39
C ILE A 46 -4.00 19.49 -5.68
N SER A 47 -4.31 18.89 -6.83
CA SER A 47 -4.21 19.56 -8.13
C SER A 47 -5.20 20.72 -8.24
N ASP A 48 -6.42 20.55 -7.77
CA ASP A 48 -7.46 21.57 -7.80
C ASP A 48 -7.13 22.72 -6.83
N LEU A 49 -6.71 22.39 -5.61
CA LEU A 49 -6.35 23.38 -4.58
C LEU A 49 -5.09 24.20 -4.94
N THR A 50 -4.11 23.57 -5.56
CA THR A 50 -2.79 24.18 -5.79
C THR A 50 -2.63 24.72 -7.21
N GLY A 51 -3.46 24.28 -8.16
CA GLY A 51 -3.34 24.59 -9.58
C GLY A 51 -2.06 24.07 -10.25
N SER A 52 -1.26 23.25 -9.55
CA SER A 52 0.06 22.82 -9.99
C SER A 52 0.22 21.30 -9.91
N SER A 53 0.31 20.65 -11.07
CA SER A 53 0.52 19.20 -11.17
C SER A 53 1.81 18.73 -10.49
N ARG A 54 2.83 19.60 -10.39
CA ARG A 54 4.10 19.26 -9.72
C ARG A 54 3.88 19.02 -8.22
N LEU A 55 3.10 19.87 -7.57
CA LEU A 55 2.80 19.74 -6.14
C LEU A 55 1.86 18.55 -5.88
N SER A 56 0.95 18.25 -6.82
CA SER A 56 0.13 17.04 -6.79
C SER A 56 0.95 15.76 -6.86
N ILE A 57 1.95 15.69 -7.75
CA ILE A 57 2.84 14.52 -7.85
C ILE A 57 3.66 14.35 -6.56
N LEU A 58 4.12 15.44 -5.94
CA LEU A 58 4.84 15.38 -4.67
C LEU A 58 4.02 14.73 -3.53
N SER A 59 2.69 14.83 -3.58
CA SER A 59 1.84 14.20 -2.58
C SER A 59 1.88 12.67 -2.61
N LEU A 60 2.15 12.05 -3.77
CA LEU A 60 2.38 10.60 -3.85
C LEU A 60 3.63 10.21 -3.05
N LEU A 61 4.66 11.07 -3.06
CA LEU A 61 5.90 10.84 -2.32
C LEU A 61 5.61 10.79 -0.80
N ILE A 62 4.71 11.65 -0.31
CA ILE A 62 4.24 11.62 1.09
C ILE A 62 3.55 10.28 1.40
N LEU A 63 2.69 9.77 0.52
CA LEU A 63 2.03 8.46 0.69
C LEU A 63 3.05 7.32 0.72
N PHE A 64 4.09 7.36 -0.11
CA PHE A 64 5.17 6.37 -0.09
C PHE A 64 5.97 6.42 1.23
N VAL A 65 6.30 7.62 1.72
CA VAL A 65 7.02 7.78 2.99
C VAL A 65 6.18 7.29 4.17
N LEU A 66 4.90 7.64 4.23
CA LEU A 66 3.97 7.17 5.26
C LEU A 66 3.83 5.64 5.22
N GLY A 67 3.64 5.06 4.04
CA GLY A 67 3.56 3.61 3.87
C GLY A 67 4.85 2.91 4.28
N GLY A 68 6.01 3.48 3.94
CA GLY A 68 7.32 2.97 4.35
C GLY A 68 7.54 3.02 5.87
N LEU A 69 7.10 4.11 6.53
CA LEU A 69 7.15 4.23 7.99
C LEU A 69 6.28 3.16 8.68
N VAL A 70 5.08 2.90 8.17
CA VAL A 70 4.20 1.84 8.69
C VAL A 70 4.81 0.45 8.44
N LEU A 71 5.41 0.21 7.28
CA LEU A 71 6.10 -1.06 7.03
C LEU A 71 7.26 -1.30 8.00
N ARG A 72 7.92 -0.24 8.47
CA ARG A 72 9.00 -0.36 9.47
C ARG A 72 8.51 -0.87 10.83
N THR A 73 7.23 -0.70 11.17
CA THR A 73 6.66 -1.24 12.42
C THR A 73 6.26 -2.70 12.30
N VAL A 74 6.26 -3.27 11.09
CA VAL A 74 5.97 -4.69 10.88
C VAL A 74 7.24 -5.49 11.19
N ASN A 75 7.19 -6.31 12.23
CA ASN A 75 8.25 -7.26 12.52
C ASN A 75 8.16 -8.40 11.51
N SER A 76 9.15 -8.50 10.61
CA SER A 76 9.31 -9.64 9.72
C SER A 76 9.58 -10.91 10.55
N PRO A 77 8.96 -12.06 10.22
CA PRO A 77 9.27 -13.35 10.83
C PRO A 77 10.67 -13.88 10.46
N GLU A 78 11.44 -13.15 9.65
CA GLU A 78 12.81 -13.49 9.23
C GLU A 78 13.87 -13.28 10.33
N ASN A 79 13.54 -12.66 11.46
CA ASN A 79 14.44 -12.60 12.63
C ASN A 79 14.43 -13.89 13.48
N ALA A 80 14.03 -15.01 12.89
CA ALA A 80 13.98 -16.32 13.53
C ALA A 80 14.88 -17.36 12.83
N GLU A 81 15.88 -16.94 12.05
CA GLU A 81 17.07 -17.74 11.70
C GLU A 81 18.32 -16.84 11.61
#